data_AF-B0NN51-F1
#
_entry.id   AF-B0NN51-F1
#
_cell.length_a   1.000
_cell.length_b   1.000
_cell.length_c   1.000
_cell.angle_alpha   90.00
_cell.angle_beta   90.00
_cell.angle_gamma   90.00
#
_symmetry.space_group_name_H-M   'P 1'
#
loop_
_entity.id
_entity.type
_entity.pdbx_description
1 polymer ?
#
loop_
_entity_poly.entity_id
_entity_poly.type
_entity_poly.pdbx_seq_one_letter_code
_entity_poly.pdbx_strand_id
1 'polypeptide(L)'
;MYKNDISYIGEERKIRVPNAFFKVILAGLDEGKPRAIGFIYKNTSGNNPLDHYVNSVNQVERITGLDFFSQLPDDVENEIESNYNLNQWR
;
A
#
# COMPACT_ATOMS: atom_id res chain seq x y z
N MET A 1 -1.00 -10.74 -10.77
CA MET A 1 -1.77 -11.61 -9.85
C MET A 1 -0.80 -12.38 -8.98
N TYR A 2 -0.86 -12.22 -7.66
CA TYR A 2 -0.01 -12.94 -6.71
C TYR A 2 -0.41 -14.43 -6.71
N LYS A 3 0.55 -15.35 -6.88
CA LYS A 3 0.29 -16.80 -6.88
C LYS A 3 -0.35 -17.22 -5.54
N ASN A 4 -1.41 -18.02 -5.62
CA ASN A 4 -2.20 -18.55 -4.50
C ASN A 4 -1.45 -19.63 -3.67
N ASP A 5 -0.23 -19.36 -3.21
CA ASP A 5 0.37 -20.19 -2.16
C ASP A 5 -0.20 -19.74 -0.82
N ILE A 6 -1.30 -20.37 -0.39
CA ILE A 6 -1.92 -20.08 0.89
C ILE A 6 -1.29 -20.98 1.94
N SER A 7 -0.50 -20.38 2.82
CA SER A 7 0.20 -21.09 3.91
C SER A 7 -0.46 -20.82 5.26
N TYR A 8 -0.29 -21.77 6.19
CA TYR A 8 -0.79 -21.69 7.56
C TYR A 8 0.28 -22.12 8.56
N ILE A 9 0.25 -21.58 9.78
CA ILE A 9 1.09 -22.00 10.92
C ILE A 9 0.23 -22.53 12.07
N GLY A 10 0.73 -23.56 12.75
CA GLY A 10 0.06 -24.23 13.86
C GLY A 10 -1.01 -25.24 13.41
N GLU A 11 -1.07 -26.38 14.09
CA GLU A 11 -1.95 -27.50 13.70
C GLU A 11 -3.40 -27.29 14.13
N GLU A 12 -3.61 -26.83 15.37
CA GLU A 12 -4.95 -26.64 15.94
C GLU A 12 -5.60 -25.34 15.43
N ARG A 13 -4.89 -24.21 15.58
CA ARG A 13 -5.44 -22.88 15.25
C ARG A 13 -5.33 -22.49 13.78
N LYS A 14 -4.44 -23.13 13.00
CA LYS A 14 -4.18 -22.86 11.57
C LYS A 14 -4.23 -21.36 11.23
N ILE A 15 -3.24 -20.63 11.71
CA ILE A 15 -3.14 -19.17 11.49
C ILE A 15 -2.65 -18.92 10.07
N ARG A 16 -3.39 -18.15 9.27
CA ARG A 16 -3.06 -17.84 7.87
C ARG A 16 -1.81 -16.96 7.78
N VAL A 17 -0.88 -17.32 6.90
CA VAL A 17 0.30 -16.51 6.57
C VAL A 17 -0.02 -15.60 5.37
N PRO A 18 0.08 -14.27 5.51
CA PRO A 18 -0.15 -13.35 4.39
C PRO A 18 0.89 -13.52 3.28
N ASN A 19 0.47 -13.42 2.02
CA ASN A 19 1.37 -13.44 0.85
C ASN A 19 2.13 -12.12 0.65
N ALA A 20 1.61 -11.03 1.21
CA ALA A 20 2.17 -9.69 1.12
C ALA A 20 1.63 -8.82 2.27
N PHE A 21 2.31 -7.71 2.50
CA PHE A 21 1.91 -6.63 3.40
C PHE A 21 1.93 -5.31 2.63
N PHE A 22 1.16 -4.33 3.10
CA PHE A 22 1.14 -3.00 2.51
C PHE A 22 1.25 -1.92 3.58
N LYS A 23 1.66 -0.73 3.17
CA LYS A 23 1.58 0.49 3.96
C LYS A 23 1.12 1.61 3.05
N VAL A 24 0.11 2.37 3.47
CA VAL A 24 -0.38 3.56 2.77
C VAL A 24 -0.20 4.75 3.70
N ILE A 25 0.33 5.86 3.18
CA ILE A 25 0.69 7.03 3.97
C ILE A 25 0.13 8.28 3.28
N LEU A 26 -0.49 9.15 4.07
CA LEU A 26 -0.95 10.49 3.70
C LEU A 26 -0.19 11.52 4.53
N ALA A 27 0.25 12.60 3.90
CA ALA A 27 0.95 13.71 4.57
C ALA A 27 0.62 15.05 3.91
N GLY A 28 0.96 16.15 4.60
CA GLY A 28 0.90 17.51 4.04
C GLY A 28 -0.48 18.15 3.97
N LEU A 29 -1.49 17.59 4.66
CA LEU A 29 -2.83 18.19 4.75
C LEU A 29 -2.77 19.60 5.34
N ASP A 30 -2.10 19.78 6.48
CA ASP A 30 -1.96 21.08 7.15
C ASP A 30 -1.06 22.07 6.40
N GLU A 31 -0.22 21.55 5.49
CA GLU A 31 0.72 22.33 4.67
C GLU A 31 0.07 22.84 3.38
N GLY A 32 -1.20 22.48 3.11
CA GLY A 32 -1.87 22.73 1.84
C GLY A 32 -1.22 22.04 0.65
N LYS A 33 -0.44 20.97 0.90
CA LYS A 33 0.29 20.18 -0.10
C LYS A 33 0.07 18.70 0.15
N PRO A 34 -1.19 18.24 0.03
CA PRO A 34 -1.54 16.87 0.32
C PRO A 34 -0.82 15.92 -0.64
N ARG A 35 -0.34 14.81 -0.12
CA ARG A 35 0.39 13.80 -0.89
C ARG A 35 0.19 12.43 -0.27
N ALA A 36 0.06 11.42 -1.11
CA ALA A 36 -0.09 10.06 -0.67
C ALA A 36 0.91 9.11 -1.36
N ILE A 37 1.22 8.01 -0.70
CA ILE A 37 2.11 6.97 -1.24
C ILE A 37 1.72 5.60 -0.68
N GLY A 38 1.79 4.59 -1.54
CA GLY A 38 1.56 3.19 -1.20
C GLY A 38 2.84 2.37 -1.28
N PHE A 39 2.93 1.34 -0.46
CA PHE A 39 3.99 0.33 -0.51
C PHE A 39 3.38 -1.06 -0.47
N ILE A 40 3.92 -2.00 -1.26
CA ILE A 40 3.53 -3.41 -1.22
C ILE A 40 4.77 -4.29 -1.16
N TYR A 41 4.87 -5.09 -0.10
CA TYR A 41 5.96 -6.01 0.15
C TYR A 41 5.46 -7.44 0.05
N LYS A 42 6.04 -8.25 -0.84
CA LYS A 42 5.81 -9.70 -0.84
C LYS A 42 6.38 -10.29 0.45
N ASN A 43 5.66 -11.24 1.05
CA ASN A 43 6.13 -11.97 2.23
C ASN A 43 7.13 -13.06 1.82
N THR A 44 8.26 -12.61 1.30
CA THR A 44 9.37 -13.44 0.83
C THR A 44 10.67 -12.78 1.26
N SER A 45 11.71 -13.55 1.52
CA SER A 45 13.03 -13.00 1.82
C SER A 45 13.50 -12.09 0.69
N GLY A 46 14.01 -10.91 1.04
CA GLY A 46 14.53 -9.94 0.09
C GLY A 46 14.84 -8.61 0.76
N ASN A 47 15.80 -7.88 0.19
CA ASN A 47 16.14 -6.52 0.59
C ASN A 47 16.38 -5.70 -0.68
N ASN A 48 15.31 -5.46 -1.44
CA ASN A 48 15.39 -4.62 -2.62
C ASN A 48 15.37 -3.13 -2.20
N PRO A 49 15.83 -2.22 -3.06
CA PRO A 49 15.70 -0.79 -2.78
C PRO A 49 14.22 -0.38 -2.69
N LEU A 50 13.94 0.70 -1.96
CA LEU A 50 12.58 1.10 -1.58
C LEU A 50 11.68 1.35 -2.79
N ASP A 51 12.23 1.90 -3.88
CA ASP A 51 11.55 2.19 -5.13
C ASP A 51 10.88 0.97 -5.77
N HIS A 52 11.41 -0.23 -5.55
CA HIS A 52 10.83 -1.49 -6.02
C HIS A 52 9.47 -1.80 -5.40
N TYR A 53 9.17 -1.22 -4.23
CA TYR A 53 7.94 -1.49 -3.48
C TYR A 53 6.92 -0.35 -3.58
N VAL A 54 7.29 0.78 -4.18
CA VAL A 54 6.44 1.97 -4.25
C VAL A 54 5.31 1.77 -5.25
N ASN A 55 4.11 2.18 -4.84
CA ASN A 55 2.89 2.17 -5.63
C ASN A 55 2.12 3.47 -5.37
N SER A 56 1.25 3.84 -6.31
CA SER A 56 0.17 4.80 -6.04
C SER A 56 -0.85 4.21 -5.07
N VAL A 57 -1.63 5.03 -4.37
CA VAL A 57 -2.69 4.54 -3.48
C VAL A 57 -3.73 3.75 -4.28
N ASN A 58 -4.16 4.27 -5.43
CA ASN A 58 -5.04 3.59 -6.39
C ASN A 58 -4.59 2.16 -6.75
N GLN A 59 -3.28 1.94 -6.90
CA GLN A 59 -2.74 0.60 -7.17
C GLN A 59 -2.86 -0.32 -5.95
N VAL A 60 -2.64 0.21 -4.74
CA VAL A 60 -2.81 -0.57 -3.51
C VAL A 60 -4.26 -0.94 -3.31
N GLU A 61 -5.20 0.00 -3.47
CA GLU A 61 -6.65 -0.25 -3.38
C GLU A 61 -7.12 -1.33 -4.34
N ARG A 62 -6.67 -1.26 -5.60
CA ARG A 62 -6.96 -2.31 -6.60
C ARG A 62 -6.49 -3.69 -6.16
N ILE A 63 -5.40 -3.76 -5.39
CA ILE A 63 -4.83 -5.03 -4.91
C ILE A 63 -5.51 -5.50 -3.63
N THR A 64 -5.88 -4.60 -2.71
CA THR A 64 -6.45 -4.93 -1.40
C THR A 64 -7.98 -5.03 -1.42
N GLY A 65 -8.65 -4.36 -2.36
CA GLY A 65 -10.10 -4.16 -2.37
C GLY A 65 -10.57 -3.20 -1.28
N LEU A 66 -9.67 -2.41 -0.71
CA LEU A 66 -9.97 -1.39 0.29
C LEU A 66 -9.97 -0.01 -0.37
N ASP A 67 -10.75 0.89 0.21
CA ASP A 67 -10.83 2.32 -0.11
C ASP A 67 -10.10 3.07 1.02
N PHE A 68 -8.94 3.66 0.70
CA PHE A 68 -8.11 4.39 1.65
C PHE A 68 -8.44 5.87 1.59
N PHE A 69 -8.35 6.56 2.73
CA PHE A 69 -8.60 8.01 2.80
C PHE A 69 -9.98 8.48 2.29
N SER A 70 -10.95 7.57 2.15
CA SER A 70 -12.37 7.75 1.79
C SER A 70 -13.17 8.84 2.54
N GLN A 71 -12.56 9.52 3.50
CA GLN A 71 -13.12 10.68 4.22
C GLN A 71 -12.67 12.02 3.60
N LEU A 72 -11.73 11.99 2.67
CA LEU A 72 -11.31 13.16 1.92
C LEU A 72 -12.38 13.51 0.87
N PRO A 73 -12.48 14.78 0.46
CA PRO A 73 -13.24 15.15 -0.72
C PRO A 73 -12.73 14.42 -1.98
N ASP A 74 -13.65 13.96 -2.84
CA ASP A 74 -13.34 13.18 -4.05
C ASP A 74 -12.28 13.85 -4.94
N ASP A 75 -12.28 15.17 -5.06
CA ASP A 75 -11.30 15.91 -5.88
C ASP A 75 -9.88 15.81 -5.30
N VAL A 76 -9.75 15.95 -3.98
CA VAL A 76 -8.48 15.82 -3.26
C VAL A 76 -7.98 14.37 -3.31
N GLU A 77 -8.86 13.41 -3.07
CA GLU A 77 -8.55 11.98 -3.11
C GLU A 77 -8.04 11.57 -4.50
N ASN A 78 -8.80 11.88 -5.56
CA ASN A 78 -8.41 11.57 -6.94
C ASN A 78 -7.05 12.18 -7.33
N GLU A 79 -6.75 13.39 -6.85
CA GLU A 79 -5.47 14.06 -7.11
C GLU A 79 -4.31 13.30 -6.44
N ILE A 80 -4.41 13.01 -5.15
CA ILE A 80 -3.28 12.48 -4.37
C ILE A 80 -3.08 10.98 -4.53
N GLU A 81 -4.12 10.25 -4.93
CA GLU A 81 -4.06 8.79 -5.02
C GLU A 81 -3.65 8.29 -6.39
N SER A 82 -3.79 9.10 -7.44
CA SER A 82 -3.50 8.71 -8.82
C SER A 82 -2.01 8.67 -9.14
N ASN A 83 -1.20 9.45 -8.44
CA ASN A 83 0.23 9.59 -8.69
C ASN A 83 1.04 9.29 -7.42
N TYR A 84 2.25 8.77 -7.60
CA TYR A 84 3.23 8.68 -6.52
C TYR A 84 4.52 9.40 -6.92
N ASN A 85 5.12 10.14 -6.00
CA ASN A 85 6.44 10.74 -6.19
C ASN A 85 7.34 10.43 -5.00
N LEU A 86 8.18 9.42 -5.14
CA LEU A 86 9.09 8.96 -4.07
C LEU A 86 10.03 10.07 -3.57
N ASN A 87 10.36 11.07 -4.38
CA ASN A 87 11.24 12.17 -3.97
C ASN A 87 10.60 13.08 -2.91
N GLN A 88 9.27 13.06 -2.76
CA GLN A 88 8.57 13.79 -1.70
C GLN A 88 8.66 13.11 -0.33
N TRP A 89 9.28 11.93 -0.26
CA TRP A 89 9.35 11.06 0.92
C TRP A 89 10.78 10.65 1.29
N ARG A 90 11.77 11.40 0.82
CA ARG A 90 13.19 11.25 1.18
C ARG A 90 13.55 12.10 2.39
#